data_AF-A0A950JH10-F1
#
_entry.id   AF-A0A950JH10-F1
#
_cell.length_a   1.000
_cell.length_b   1.000
_cell.length_c   1.000
_cell.angle_alpha   90.00
_cell.angle_beta   90.00
_cell.angle_gamma   90.00
#
_symmetry.space_group_name_H-M   'P 1'
#
loop_
_entity.id
_entity.type
_entity.pdbx_description
1 polymer ?
#
loop_
_entity_poly.entity_id
_entity_poly.type
_entity_poly.pdbx_seq_one_letter_code
_entity_poly.pdbx_strand_id
1 'polypeptide(L)'
;MAQTPLATEDLAKKFSTEKITPYVRWVENEGLDIISAQYVENLRTVAVKDWPRRGGKGVYINHEASRTSNDCYVCEIAPGKKLEPQRQLFEEMILVLEGRGSTTVWNDEGKRITFEWGPGSLFAIPINAMHQHFNGS
;
A
#
# COMPACT_ATOMS: atom_id res chain seq x y z
N MET A 1 -19.45 -38.83 -21.97
CA MET A 1 -18.58 -37.68 -21.68
C MET A 1 -19.47 -36.44 -21.70
N ALA A 2 -19.80 -35.87 -20.54
CA ALA A 2 -20.61 -34.64 -20.49
C ALA A 2 -19.74 -33.47 -20.97
N GLN A 3 -20.24 -32.68 -21.92
CA GLN A 3 -19.56 -31.44 -22.33
C GLN A 3 -19.52 -30.48 -21.15
N THR A 4 -18.33 -30.00 -20.81
CA THR A 4 -18.16 -28.93 -19.83
C THR A 4 -18.93 -27.70 -20.34
N PRO A 5 -19.92 -27.19 -19.59
CA PRO A 5 -20.65 -26.02 -20.03
C PRO A 5 -19.69 -24.82 -20.04
N LEU A 6 -19.46 -24.27 -21.22
CA LEU A 6 -18.74 -23.01 -21.40
C LEU A 6 -19.75 -21.87 -21.27
N ALA A 7 -19.35 -20.78 -20.61
CA ALA A 7 -20.16 -19.56 -20.54
C ALA A 7 -20.45 -19.05 -21.96
N THR A 8 -21.66 -18.53 -22.18
CA THR A 8 -22.02 -17.90 -23.46
C THR A 8 -21.17 -16.65 -23.69
N GLU A 9 -20.92 -16.28 -24.94
CA GLU A 9 -20.10 -15.10 -25.28
C GLU A 9 -20.67 -13.81 -24.66
N ASP A 10 -22.00 -13.66 -24.62
CA ASP A 10 -22.66 -12.52 -23.96
C ASP A 10 -22.40 -12.47 -22.45
N LEU A 11 -22.39 -13.63 -21.79
CA LEU A 11 -22.08 -13.73 -20.37
C LEU A 11 -20.59 -13.43 -20.11
N ALA A 12 -19.69 -13.98 -20.93
CA ALA A 12 -18.27 -13.70 -20.86
C ALA A 12 -17.97 -12.20 -21.10
N LYS A 13 -18.71 -11.55 -22.01
CA LYS A 13 -18.57 -10.13 -22.31
C LYS A 13 -19.05 -9.23 -21.18
N LYS A 14 -20.14 -9.60 -20.49
CA LYS A 14 -20.61 -8.89 -19.28
C LYS A 14 -19.57 -8.88 -18.16
N PHE A 15 -18.78 -9.96 -18.04
CA PHE A 15 -17.74 -10.10 -17.02
C PHE A 15 -16.32 -9.81 -17.51
N SER A 16 -16.19 -9.27 -18.74
CA SER A 16 -14.87 -8.98 -19.33
C SER A 16 -14.07 -7.94 -18.53
N THR A 17 -14.75 -7.03 -17.85
CA THR A 17 -14.17 -6.00 -16.96
C THR A 17 -14.17 -6.41 -15.48
N GLU A 18 -14.87 -7.49 -15.12
CA GLU A 18 -14.93 -8.01 -13.74
C GLU A 18 -13.56 -8.53 -13.26
N LYS A 19 -12.63 -8.75 -14.19
CA LYS A 19 -11.23 -9.07 -13.91
C LYS A 19 -10.47 -7.94 -13.21
N ILE A 20 -10.91 -6.68 -13.35
CA ILE A 20 -10.26 -5.52 -12.72
C ILE A 20 -11.19 -4.98 -11.64
N THR A 21 -10.83 -5.24 -10.38
CA THR A 21 -11.60 -4.75 -9.24
C THR A 21 -11.50 -3.22 -9.12
N PRO A 22 -12.45 -2.54 -8.45
CA PRO A 22 -12.34 -1.11 -8.18
C PRO A 22 -11.02 -0.72 -7.48
N TYR A 23 -10.50 -1.63 -6.66
CA TYR A 23 -9.22 -1.48 -5.98
C TYR A 23 -8.04 -1.48 -6.97
N VAL A 24 -7.96 -2.46 -7.86
CA VAL A 24 -6.88 -2.53 -8.87
C VAL A 24 -6.92 -1.28 -9.76
N ARG A 25 -8.10 -0.87 -10.20
CA ARG A 25 -8.27 0.37 -10.99
C ARG A 25 -7.82 1.60 -10.23
N TRP A 26 -8.05 1.65 -8.92
CA TRP A 26 -7.58 2.75 -8.08
C TRP A 26 -6.05 2.78 -8.02
N VAL A 27 -5.38 1.64 -7.80
CA VAL A 27 -3.90 1.58 -7.80
C VAL A 27 -3.33 2.03 -9.15
N GLU A 28 -3.93 1.59 -10.26
CA GLU A 28 -3.54 2.02 -11.61
C GLU A 28 -3.70 3.55 -11.78
N ASN A 29 -4.80 4.12 -11.29
CA ASN A 29 -5.04 5.57 -11.33
C ASN A 29 -4.08 6.37 -10.44
N GLU A 30 -3.52 5.77 -9.39
CA GLU A 30 -2.44 6.36 -8.60
C GLU A 30 -1.09 6.33 -9.36
N GLY A 31 -1.03 5.66 -10.52
CA GLY A 31 0.17 5.53 -11.35
C GLY A 31 1.11 4.42 -10.89
N LEU A 32 0.64 3.50 -10.04
CA LEU A 32 1.46 2.48 -9.39
C LEU A 32 1.27 1.10 -10.02
N ASP A 33 2.26 0.24 -9.81
CA ASP A 33 2.18 -1.17 -10.18
C ASP A 33 1.73 -2.03 -8.98
N ILE A 34 1.20 -3.21 -9.31
CA ILE A 34 0.89 -4.27 -8.35
C ILE A 34 1.79 -5.47 -8.66
N ILE A 35 2.53 -5.92 -7.66
CA ILE A 35 3.24 -7.19 -7.66
C ILE A 35 2.26 -8.26 -7.15
N SER A 36 1.78 -9.14 -8.02
CA SER A 36 1.05 -10.35 -7.60
C SER A 36 2.06 -11.37 -7.08
N ALA A 37 2.03 -11.71 -5.79
CA ALA A 37 3.06 -12.55 -5.19
C ALA A 37 2.56 -13.41 -4.03
N GLN A 38 2.88 -14.70 -4.06
CA GLN A 38 2.93 -15.51 -2.84
C GLN A 38 4.17 -15.16 -1.99
N TYR A 39 5.22 -14.69 -2.64
CA TYR A 39 6.53 -14.42 -2.04
C TYR A 39 7.26 -13.32 -2.81
N VAL A 40 7.93 -12.43 -2.09
CA VAL A 40 8.86 -11.45 -2.65
C VAL A 40 10.22 -11.66 -1.97
N GLU A 41 11.25 -11.93 -2.75
CA GLU A 41 12.57 -12.33 -2.22
C GLU A 41 13.20 -11.29 -1.33
N ASN A 42 13.18 -10.03 -1.78
CA ASN A 42 13.71 -8.91 -1.03
C ASN A 42 12.91 -7.64 -1.32
N LEU A 43 12.24 -7.11 -0.29
CA LEU A 43 11.44 -5.89 -0.39
C LEU A 43 12.29 -4.62 -0.62
N ARG A 44 13.61 -4.67 -0.40
CA ARG A 44 14.52 -3.53 -0.63
C ARG A 44 14.89 -3.34 -2.10
N THR A 45 14.59 -4.31 -2.94
CA THR A 45 15.03 -4.33 -4.35
C THR A 45 13.86 -4.27 -5.32
N VAL A 46 12.62 -4.16 -4.82
CA VAL A 46 11.44 -4.01 -5.69
C VAL A 46 11.47 -2.64 -6.37
N ALA A 47 11.06 -2.59 -7.63
CA ALA A 47 10.95 -1.31 -8.33
C ALA A 47 9.75 -0.52 -7.76
N VAL A 48 9.99 0.74 -7.42
CA VAL A 48 8.95 1.68 -6.97
C VAL A 48 8.71 2.77 -8.01
N LYS A 49 7.46 3.22 -8.11
CA LYS A 49 7.05 4.34 -8.98
C LYS A 49 6.78 5.58 -8.15
N ASP A 50 6.86 6.76 -8.78
CA ASP A 50 6.45 8.00 -8.14
C ASP A 50 5.00 7.89 -7.68
N TRP A 51 4.75 8.34 -6.45
CA TRP A 51 3.44 8.32 -5.82
C TRP A 51 3.02 9.75 -5.44
N PRO A 52 2.49 10.54 -6.39
CA PRO A 52 2.26 11.97 -6.20
C PRO A 52 1.37 12.30 -4.99
N ARG A 53 0.31 11.51 -4.76
CA ARG A 53 -0.60 11.72 -3.63
C ARG A 53 0.10 11.57 -2.28
N ARG A 54 1.12 10.70 -2.18
CA ARG A 54 1.88 10.46 -0.96
C ARG A 54 3.13 11.32 -0.86
N GLY A 55 3.57 11.99 -1.93
CA GLY A 55 4.82 12.76 -1.96
C GLY A 55 6.08 11.89 -1.87
N GLY A 56 5.97 10.59 -2.16
CA GLY A 56 7.06 9.62 -2.12
C GLY A 56 7.04 8.70 -3.34
N LYS A 57 7.58 7.49 -3.19
CA LYS A 57 7.49 6.43 -4.18
C LYS A 57 6.85 5.19 -3.58
N GLY A 58 6.26 4.32 -4.40
CA GLY A 58 5.77 3.04 -3.91
C GLY A 58 5.43 2.01 -4.98
N VAL A 59 5.07 0.83 -4.50
CA VAL A 59 4.53 -0.29 -5.29
C VAL A 59 3.64 -1.15 -4.38
N TYR A 60 2.51 -1.61 -4.89
CA TYR A 60 1.61 -2.50 -4.16
C TYR A 60 2.01 -3.96 -4.32
N ILE A 61 1.72 -4.79 -3.32
CA ILE A 61 2.03 -6.23 -3.29
C ILE A 61 0.77 -6.99 -2.88
N ASN A 62 0.03 -7.47 -3.87
CA ASN A 62 -1.16 -8.26 -3.65
C ASN A 62 -0.79 -9.73 -3.46
N HIS A 63 -1.02 -10.23 -2.24
CA HIS A 63 -0.84 -11.65 -1.96
C HIS A 63 -1.88 -12.50 -2.67
N GLU A 64 -1.42 -13.52 -3.40
CA GLU A 64 -2.32 -14.51 -3.96
C GLU A 64 -3.12 -15.20 -2.84
N ALA A 65 -4.37 -15.58 -3.15
CA ALA A 65 -5.32 -16.16 -2.20
C ALA A 65 -5.72 -15.30 -0.99
N SER A 66 -5.21 -14.07 -0.82
CA SER A 66 -5.70 -13.11 0.19
C SER A 66 -7.17 -12.70 -0.02
N ARG A 67 -7.67 -12.88 -1.25
CA ARG A 67 -9.01 -12.44 -1.69
C ARG A 67 -9.29 -10.98 -1.30
N THR A 68 -8.29 -10.11 -1.43
CA THR A 68 -8.40 -8.66 -1.12
C THR A 68 -8.74 -8.33 0.34
N SER A 69 -8.57 -9.27 1.27
CA SER A 69 -8.82 -9.04 2.70
C SER A 69 -7.71 -8.24 3.39
N ASN A 70 -6.49 -8.31 2.87
CA ASN A 70 -5.33 -7.57 3.31
C ASN A 70 -4.41 -7.31 2.11
N ASP A 71 -3.68 -6.22 2.15
CA ASP A 71 -2.72 -5.85 1.12
C ASP A 71 -1.51 -5.12 1.71
N CYS A 72 -0.41 -5.15 0.98
CA CYS A 72 0.87 -4.57 1.39
C CYS A 72 1.35 -3.59 0.32
N TYR A 73 2.21 -2.65 0.71
CA TYR A 73 2.97 -1.86 -0.24
C TYR A 73 4.37 -1.58 0.30
N VAL A 74 5.33 -1.40 -0.60
CA VAL A 74 6.62 -0.80 -0.26
C VAL A 74 6.53 0.68 -0.58
N CYS A 75 7.01 1.53 0.34
CA CYS A 75 7.06 2.96 0.13
C CYS A 75 8.44 3.52 0.51
N GLU A 76 8.92 4.43 -0.32
CA GLU A 76 10.19 5.11 -0.12
C GLU A 76 9.98 6.61 0.07
N ILE A 77 10.75 7.17 0.99
CA ILE A 77 10.84 8.58 1.27
C ILE A 77 12.29 8.99 1.01
N ALA A 78 12.53 9.92 0.09
CA ALA A 78 13.89 10.38 -0.18
C ALA A 78 14.52 11.06 1.06
N PRO A 79 15.87 11.06 1.18
CA PRO A 79 16.57 11.70 2.29
C PRO A 79 16.11 13.14 2.55
N GLY A 80 15.82 13.46 3.82
CA GLY A 80 15.34 14.78 4.24
C GLY A 80 13.94 15.16 3.73
N LYS A 81 13.20 14.22 3.13
CA LYS A 81 11.81 14.43 2.68
C LYS A 81 10.82 13.83 3.66
N LYS A 82 9.55 14.04 3.35
CA LYS A 82 8.39 13.57 4.13
C LYS A 82 7.31 13.12 3.16
N LEU A 83 6.47 12.21 3.60
CA LEU A 83 5.22 11.93 2.90
C LEU A 83 4.18 13.01 3.21
N GLU A 84 3.14 13.10 2.39
CA GLU A 84 1.97 13.91 2.66
C GLU A 84 1.18 13.34 3.86
N PRO A 85 0.56 14.20 4.69
CA PRO A 85 -0.28 13.75 5.80
C PRO A 85 -1.42 12.83 5.33
N GLN A 86 -1.65 11.73 6.05
CA GLN A 86 -2.71 10.77 5.72
C GLN A 86 -3.59 10.46 6.94
N ARG A 87 -4.86 10.17 6.67
CA ARG A 87 -5.82 9.55 7.58
C ARG A 87 -6.55 8.44 6.86
N GLN A 88 -6.71 7.30 7.50
CA GLN A 88 -7.31 6.12 6.89
C GLN A 88 -8.20 5.36 7.88
N LEU A 89 -9.18 4.64 7.34
CA LEU A 89 -10.17 3.86 8.10
C LEU A 89 -9.85 2.36 8.12
N PHE A 90 -8.61 1.99 7.80
CA PHE A 90 -8.08 0.64 7.90
C PHE A 90 -6.85 0.62 8.82
N GLU A 91 -6.49 -0.56 9.31
CA GLU A 91 -5.26 -0.75 10.09
C GLU A 91 -4.05 -0.80 9.15
N GLU A 92 -2.97 -0.12 9.55
CA GLU A 92 -1.70 -0.17 8.83
C GLU A 92 -0.57 -0.44 9.81
N MET A 93 0.15 -1.54 9.56
CA MET A 93 1.40 -1.86 10.23
C MET A 93 2.58 -1.53 9.33
N ILE A 94 3.58 -0.88 9.89
CA ILE A 94 4.74 -0.37 9.17
C ILE A 94 5.98 -1.04 9.72
N LEU A 95 6.65 -1.81 8.86
CA LEU A 95 7.98 -2.33 9.11
C LEU A 95 9.00 -1.45 8.40
N VAL A 96 9.90 -0.82 9.15
CA VAL A 96 10.96 -0.01 8.56
C VAL A 96 12.04 -0.94 8.01
N LEU A 97 12.14 -1.00 6.68
CA LEU A 97 13.20 -1.74 6.02
C LEU A 97 14.53 -0.99 6.20
N GLU A 98 14.61 0.29 5.81
CA GLU A 98 15.85 1.07 5.77
C GLU A 98 15.64 2.51 6.23
N GLY A 99 16.75 3.21 6.46
CA GLY A 99 16.77 4.61 6.86
C GLY A 99 16.43 4.84 8.33
N ARG A 100 16.44 6.10 8.73
CA ARG A 100 16.02 6.58 10.06
C ARG A 100 15.15 7.80 9.89
N GLY A 101 14.17 7.93 10.75
CA GLY A 101 13.23 9.04 10.64
C GLY A 101 12.24 9.05 11.77
N SER A 102 11.17 9.80 11.59
CA SER A 102 10.15 9.98 12.60
C SER A 102 8.76 9.89 12.02
N THR A 103 7.81 9.56 12.87
CA THR A 103 6.38 9.59 12.56
C THR A 103 5.71 10.47 13.57
N THR A 104 4.91 11.40 13.09
CA THR A 104 3.96 12.15 13.92
C THR A 104 2.57 11.57 13.74
N VAL A 105 1.83 11.36 14.83
CA VAL A 105 0.41 10.95 14.85
C VAL A 105 -0.41 11.96 15.66
N TRP A 106 -1.61 12.30 15.19
CA TRP A 106 -2.53 13.19 15.91
C TRP A 106 -4.01 12.86 15.63
N ASN A 107 -4.88 13.30 16.55
CA ASN A 107 -6.34 13.20 16.41
C ASN A 107 -6.99 14.61 16.39
N ASP A 108 -8.32 14.64 16.23
CA ASP A 108 -9.11 15.88 16.18
C ASP A 108 -9.17 16.59 17.55
N GLU A 109 -8.74 15.94 18.63
CA GLU A 109 -8.64 16.51 19.98
C GLU A 109 -7.34 17.31 20.20
N GLY A 110 -6.47 17.37 19.17
CA GLY A 110 -5.25 18.17 19.19
C GLY A 110 -4.05 17.50 19.87
N LYS A 111 -4.19 16.27 20.39
CA LYS A 111 -3.06 15.52 20.93
C LYS A 111 -2.14 15.07 19.80
N ARG A 112 -0.87 15.44 19.88
CA ARG A 112 0.17 15.09 18.90
C ARG A 112 1.30 14.32 19.57
N ILE A 113 1.68 13.19 19.00
CA ILE A 113 2.80 12.36 19.46
C ILE A 113 3.75 12.17 18.29
N THR A 114 5.05 12.32 18.56
CA THR A 114 6.10 12.01 17.60
C THR A 114 7.01 10.96 18.20
N PHE A 115 7.40 9.98 17.38
CA PHE A 115 8.38 8.97 17.75
C PHE A 115 9.35 8.73 16.60
N GLU A 116 10.58 8.38 16.96
CA GLU A 116 11.64 8.05 16.02
C GLU A 116 11.60 6.55 15.69
N TRP A 117 12.08 6.20 14.51
CA TRP A 117 12.20 4.83 14.04
C TRP A 117 13.49 4.65 13.25
N GLY A 118 13.92 3.40 13.14
CA GLY A 118 15.06 2.97 12.34
C GLY A 118 14.84 1.57 11.78
N PRO A 119 15.84 0.96 11.14
CA PRO A 119 15.67 -0.35 10.50
C PRO A 119 15.22 -1.41 11.52
N GLY A 120 14.18 -2.16 11.18
CA GLY A 120 13.58 -3.18 12.04
C GLY A 120 12.54 -2.66 13.04
N SER A 121 12.30 -1.35 13.12
CA SER A 121 11.15 -0.83 13.87
C SER A 121 9.84 -1.33 13.25
N LEU A 122 8.93 -1.81 14.09
CA LEU A 122 7.57 -2.21 13.72
C LEU A 122 6.59 -1.41 14.57
N PHE A 123 5.66 -0.72 13.92
CA PHE A 123 4.63 0.06 14.59
C PHE A 123 3.34 0.08 13.78
N ALA A 124 2.24 0.45 14.43
CA ALA A 124 0.94 0.61 13.79
C ALA A 124 0.43 2.03 13.97
N ILE A 125 -0.31 2.54 12.98
CA ILE A 125 -1.03 3.79 13.11
C ILE A 125 -2.45 3.50 13.60
N PRO A 126 -2.93 4.17 14.67
CA PRO A 126 -4.31 4.03 15.10
C PRO A 126 -5.30 4.34 13.96
N ILE A 127 -6.35 3.54 13.85
CA ILE A 127 -7.41 3.74 12.87
C ILE A 127 -7.98 5.16 13.03
N ASN A 128 -8.22 5.82 11.90
CA ASN A 128 -8.84 7.15 11.83
C ASN A 128 -8.03 8.27 12.52
N ALA A 129 -6.74 8.07 12.77
CA ALA A 129 -5.82 9.14 13.17
C ALA A 129 -5.11 9.75 11.96
N MET A 130 -4.79 11.04 12.05
CA MET A 130 -3.88 11.67 11.10
C MET A 130 -2.44 11.26 11.44
N HIS A 131 -1.62 11.06 10.43
CA HIS A 131 -0.19 10.80 10.60
C HIS A 131 0.65 11.35 9.45
N GLN A 132 1.94 11.54 9.70
CA GLN A 132 2.93 11.93 8.71
C GLN A 132 4.29 11.30 9.03
N HIS A 133 4.95 10.77 7.99
CA HIS A 133 6.27 10.16 8.07
C HIS A 133 7.34 11.10 7.50
N PHE A 134 8.49 11.15 8.17
CA PHE A 134 9.63 11.99 7.83
C PHE A 134 10.88 11.13 7.74
N ASN A 135 11.65 11.26 6.67
CA ASN A 135 12.96 10.61 6.55
C ASN A 135 14.09 11.58 6.88
N GLY A 136 14.95 11.19 7.82
CA GLY A 136 16.10 11.97 8.27
C GLY A 136 17.43 11.58 7.63
N SER A 137 17.51 10.47 6.89
CA SER A 137 18.75 9.93 6.32
C SER A 137 18.64 9.51 4.86
#